data_AF-A0A2C6MDR9-F1
#
_entry.id   AF-A0A2C6MDR9-F1
#
_cell.length_a   1.000
_cell.length_b   1.000
_cell.length_c   1.000
_cell.angle_alpha   90.00
_cell.angle_beta   90.00
_cell.angle_gamma   90.00
#
_symmetry.space_group_name_H-M   'P 1'
#
loop_
_entity.id
_entity.type
_entity.pdbx_description
1 polymer ?
#
loop_
_entity_poly.entity_id
_entity_poly.type
_entity_poly.pdbx_seq_one_letter_code
_entity_poly.pdbx_strand_id
1 'polypeptide(L)' 'MKYQVNVIEAIKRFRELDLTVSPVPGTSKYCVSFPGGHCTLLKEKMLLEMACNLKGNQAAEIYERLQASAR' A
#
# COMPACT_ATOMS: atom_id res chain seq x y z
N MET A 1 8.38 -17.23 0.16
CA MET A 1 9.10 -15.94 0.19
C MET A 1 8.91 -15.33 1.57
N LYS A 2 9.98 -15.03 2.31
CA LYS A 2 9.90 -14.23 3.54
C LYS A 2 9.92 -12.76 3.12
N TYR A 3 8.83 -12.03 3.32
CA TYR A 3 8.87 -10.57 3.19
C TYR A 3 9.83 -10.01 4.24
N GLN A 4 10.71 -9.10 3.84
CA GLN A 4 11.60 -8.40 4.77
C GLN A 4 10.86 -7.38 5.65
N VAL A 5 9.55 -7.21 5.41
CA VAL A 5 8.70 -6.18 6.02
C VAL A 5 7.42 -6.88 6.46
N ASN A 6 6.98 -6.62 7.69
CA ASN A 6 5.68 -7.08 8.19
C ASN A 6 4.56 -6.08 7.83
N VAL A 7 3.31 -6.41 8.15
CA VAL A 7 2.14 -5.55 7.84
C VAL A 7 2.23 -4.18 8.51
N ILE A 8 2.68 -4.12 9.76
CA ILE A 8 2.79 -2.86 10.52
C ILE A 8 3.80 -1.93 9.83
N GLU A 9 4.94 -2.47 9.43
CA GLU A 9 5.99 -1.71 8.75
C GLU A 9 5.59 -1.33 7.33
N ALA A 10 4.79 -2.16 6.65
CA ALA A 10 4.17 -1.79 5.39
C ALA A 10 3.26 -0.58 5.57
N ILE A 11 2.31 -0.62 6.51
CA ILE A 11 1.39 0.49 6.80
C ILE A 11 2.15 1.79 7.08
N LYS A 12 3.24 1.75 7.85
CA LYS A 12 4.09 2.92 8.10
C LYS A 12 4.65 3.52 6.81
N ARG A 13 5.21 2.71 5.91
CA ARG A 13 5.75 3.19 4.62
C ARG A 13 4.69 3.81 3.72
N PHE A 14 3.48 3.25 3.69
CA PHE A 14 2.37 3.87 2.96
C PHE A 14 1.98 5.22 3.59
N ARG A 15 1.97 5.31 4.93
CA ARG A 15 1.69 6.56 5.64
C ARG A 15 2.74 7.65 5.41
N GLU A 16 4.01 7.28 5.24
CA GLU A 16 5.08 8.22 4.83
C GLU A 16 4.80 8.87 3.45
N LEU A 17 3.91 8.29 2.64
CA LEU A 17 3.47 8.81 1.34
C LEU A 17 2.11 9.51 1.39
N ASP A 18 1.65 9.86 2.59
CA ASP A 18 0.33 10.45 2.83
C ASP A 18 -0.83 9.50 2.41
N LEU A 19 -0.58 8.18 2.40
CA LEU A 19 -1.61 7.17 2.14
C LEU A 19 -2.11 6.57 3.44
N THR A 20 -3.43 6.39 3.54
CA THR A 20 -4.04 5.71 4.69
C THR A 20 -4.28 4.25 4.36
N VAL A 21 -3.86 3.33 5.24
CA VAL A 21 -4.09 1.89 5.04
C VAL A 21 -4.96 1.35 6.16
N SER A 22 -6.07 0.71 5.79
CA SER A 22 -7.05 0.14 6.73
C SER A 22 -7.35 -1.32 6.36
N PRO A 23 -7.34 -2.26 7.31
CA PRO A 23 -7.74 -3.64 7.04
C PRO A 23 -9.23 -3.71 6.68
N VAL A 24 -9.60 -4.61 5.77
CA VAL A 24 -11.01 -4.85 5.41
C VAL A 24 -11.53 -6.06 6.19
N PRO A 25 -12.52 -5.88 7.11
CA PRO A 25 -13.02 -6.96 7.96
C PRO A 25 -13.50 -8.18 7.17
N GLY A 26 -13.21 -9.38 7.69
CA GLY A 26 -13.61 -10.64 7.06
C GLY A 26 -12.82 -11.00 5.80
N THR A 27 -11.74 -10.27 5.47
CA THR A 27 -10.89 -10.55 4.30
C THR A 27 -9.41 -10.41 4.62
N SER A 28 -8.54 -10.94 3.75
CA SER A 28 -7.08 -10.70 3.78
C SER A 28 -6.68 -9.50 2.90
N LYS A 29 -7.54 -8.48 2.81
CA LYS A 29 -7.33 -7.28 2.00
C LYS A 29 -7.18 -6.05 2.89
N TYR A 30 -6.51 -5.05 2.32
CA TYR A 30 -6.27 -3.74 2.91
C TYR A 30 -6.75 -2.69 1.92
N CYS A 31 -7.50 -1.73 2.43
CA CYS A 31 -7.91 -0.52 1.71
C CYS A 31 -6.82 0.52 1.85
N VAL A 32 -6.25 0.96 0.73
CA VAL A 32 -5.28 2.04 0.66
C VAL A 32 -6.00 3.27 0.11
N SER A 33 -6.25 4.26 0.97
CA SER A 33 -6.91 5.51 0.63
C SER A 33 -5.88 6.61 0.33
N PHE A 34 -6.16 7.35 -0.73
CA PHE A 34 -5.38 8.49 -1.19
C PHE A 34 -5.98 9.79 -0.63
N PRO A 35 -5.17 10.86 -0.48
CA PRO A 35 -5.65 12.18 -0.05
C PRO A 35 -6.77 12.73 -0.95
N GLY A 36 -6.76 12.35 -2.23
CA GLY A 36 -7.78 12.74 -3.22
C GLY A 36 -9.11 11.99 -3.10
N GLY A 37 -9.37 11.28 -2.01
CA GLY A 37 -10.65 10.62 -1.73
C GLY A 37 -10.91 9.30 -2.45
N HIS A 38 -10.00 8.85 -3.31
CA HIS A 38 -10.06 7.52 -3.93
C HIS A 38 -9.35 6.48 -3.05
N CYS A 39 -9.71 5.21 -3.21
CA CYS A 39 -9.05 4.10 -2.54
C CYS A 39 -8.88 2.90 -3.45
N THR A 40 -7.89 2.06 -3.15
CA THR A 40 -7.67 0.78 -3.83
C THR A 40 -7.60 -0.36 -2.82
N LEU A 41 -8.05 -1.54 -3.23
CA LEU A 41 -8.03 -2.74 -2.40
C LEU A 41 -6.84 -3.62 -2.78
N LEU A 42 -5.90 -3.78 -1.85
CA LEU A 42 -4.74 -4.64 -2.02
C LEU A 42 -4.90 -5.92 -1.19
N LYS A 43 -4.52 -7.07 -1.75
CA LYS A 43 -4.30 -8.28 -0.94
C LYS A 43 -3.08 -8.05 -0.06
N GLU A 44 -3.05 -8.67 1.13
CA GLU A 44 -1.91 -8.59 2.06
C GLU A 44 -0.56 -8.83 1.38
N LYS A 45 -0.47 -9.88 0.56
CA LYS A 45 0.73 -10.22 -0.20
C LYS A 45 1.24 -9.03 -1.03
N MET A 46 0.33 -8.37 -1.73
CA MET A 46 0.63 -7.28 -2.65
C MET A 46 0.99 -6.00 -1.88
N LEU A 47 0.33 -5.75 -0.75
CA LEU A 47 0.70 -4.67 0.17
C LEU A 47 2.16 -4.83 0.65
N LEU A 48 2.55 -6.05 1.05
CA LEU A 48 3.91 -6.34 1.53
C LEU A 48 4.95 -6.25 0.40
N GLU A 49 4.63 -6.78 -0.79
CA GLU A 49 5.49 -6.66 -1.99
C GLU A 49 5.72 -5.19 -2.35
N MET A 50 4.66 -4.37 -2.40
CA MET A 50 4.76 -2.94 -2.67
C MET A 50 5.55 -2.21 -1.60
N ALA A 51 5.26 -2.48 -0.32
CA ALA A 51 6.00 -1.88 0.79
C ALA A 51 7.50 -2.17 0.72
N CYS A 52 7.92 -3.37 0.32
CA CYS A 52 9.33 -3.71 0.14
C CYS A 52 10.00 -2.83 -0.93
N ASN A 53 9.29 -2.54 -2.02
CA ASN A 53 9.76 -1.76 -3.17
C ASN A 53 9.69 -0.23 -2.94
N LEU A 54 9.01 0.24 -1.90
CA LEU A 54 8.91 1.66 -1.55
C LEU A 54 10.23 2.32 -1.06
N LYS A 55 11.40 1.68 -1.19
CA LYS A 55 12.68 2.28 -0.78
C LYS A 55 13.15 3.33 -1.82
N GLY A 56 13.03 4.61 -1.48
CA GLY A 56 13.65 5.72 -2.22
C GLY A 56 12.79 6.32 -3.34
N ASN A 57 13.43 6.77 -4.43
CA ASN A 57 12.84 7.50 -5.57
C ASN A 57 11.72 6.75 -6.33
N GLN A 58 11.39 5.52 -5.94
CA GLN A 58 10.33 4.68 -6.50
C GLN A 58 8.96 4.89 -5.84
N ALA A 59 8.90 5.66 -4.75
CA ALA A 59 7.64 6.00 -4.10
C ALA A 59 6.66 6.71 -5.05
N ALA A 60 7.17 7.61 -5.91
CA ALA A 60 6.36 8.29 -6.93
C ALA A 60 5.80 7.31 -7.96
N GLU A 61 6.62 6.37 -8.45
CA GLU A 61 6.18 5.36 -9.43
C GLU A 61 5.12 4.42 -8.84
N ILE A 62 5.27 4.01 -7.56
CA ILE A 62 4.28 3.18 -6.88
C ILE A 62 2.99 3.97 -6.63
N TYR A 63 3.09 5.25 -6.29
CA TYR A 63 1.94 6.15 -6.17
C TYR A 63 1.17 6.23 -7.49
N GLU A 64 1.86 6.46 -8.62
CA GLU A 64 1.25 6.48 -9.96
C GLU A 64 0.60 5.14 -10.32
N ARG A 65 1.29 4.02 -10.06
CA ARG A 65 0.76 2.67 -10.31
C ARG A 65 -0.50 2.39 -9.50
N LEU A 66 -0.53 2.79 -8.23
CA LEU A 66 -1.71 2.60 -7.40
C LEU A 66 -2.86 3.49 -7.85
N GLN A 67 -2.59 4.75 -8.20
CA GLN A 67 -3.59 5.67 -8.73
C GLN A 67 -4.18 5.15 -10.05
N ALA A 68 -3.37 4.59 -10.94
CA ALA A 68 -3.84 3.96 -12.18
C ALA A 68 -4.74 2.74 -11.93
N SER A 69 -4.47 1.98 -10.87
CA SER A 69 -5.27 0.79 -10.49
C SER A 69 -6.58 1.12 -9.75
N ALA A 70 -6.77 2.37 -9.33
CA ALA A 70 -7.96 2.84 -8.62
C ALA A 70 -9.06 3.39 -9.55
N ARG A 71 -8.85 3.33 -10.88
CA ARG A 71 -9.83 3.68 -11.91
C ARG A 71 -10.72 2.51 -12.30
#